data_AF-A0A505INW9-F1
#
_entry.id   AF-A0A505INW9-F1
#
_cell.length_a   1.000
_cell.length_b   1.000
_cell.length_c   1.000
_cell.angle_alpha   90.00
_cell.angle_beta   90.00
_cell.angle_gamma   90.00
#
_symmetry.space_group_name_H-M   'P 1'
#
loop_
_entity.id
_entity.type
_entity.pdbx_description
1 polymer ?
#
loop_
_entity_poly.entity_id
_entity_poly.type
_entity_poly.pdbx_seq_one_letter_code
_entity_poly.pdbx_strand_id
1 'polypeptide(L)'
;MHNLADSLMTGANPIFDFIVVCLNFLSIFVIVWGVLIAGIDFVRYELTEKDRLVAARENNFIRNYLGSYVLLGLEILIAADIIETIIHPTFEDIVRLAAVVIIRTVISYFLNKEIERALQTTDHQPAKKKEN
;
A
#
# COMPACT_ATOMS: atom_id res chain seq x y z
N MET A 1 4.70 11.70 -43.22
CA MET A 1 3.91 11.72 -41.97
C MET A 1 4.68 11.22 -40.74
N HIS A 2 5.97 10.81 -40.83
CA HIS A 2 6.79 10.47 -39.66
C HIS A 2 7.14 11.68 -38.77
N ASN A 3 7.48 12.82 -39.37
CA ASN A 3 8.01 13.98 -38.62
C ASN A 3 7.05 14.63 -37.61
N LEU A 4 5.72 14.50 -37.78
CA LEU A 4 4.75 15.09 -36.85
C LEU A 4 4.58 14.23 -35.59
N ALA A 5 4.61 12.90 -35.74
CA ALA A 5 4.56 11.97 -34.62
C ALA A 5 5.84 12.05 -33.79
N ASP A 6 7.01 12.10 -34.45
CA ASP A 6 8.30 12.25 -33.77
C ASP A 6 8.37 13.59 -33.01
N SER A 7 7.91 14.69 -33.61
CA SER A 7 7.93 16.00 -32.95
C SER A 7 6.94 16.10 -31.79
N LEU A 8 5.80 15.40 -31.85
CA LEU A 8 4.84 15.30 -30.73
C LEU A 8 5.36 14.42 -29.60
N MET A 9 5.97 13.27 -29.90
CA MET A 9 6.58 12.39 -28.89
C MET A 9 7.78 13.04 -28.22
N THR A 10 8.65 13.72 -28.98
CA THR A 10 9.80 14.44 -28.42
C THR A 10 9.38 15.59 -27.50
N GLY A 11 8.25 16.25 -27.77
CA GLY A 11 7.69 17.28 -26.89
C GLY A 11 6.96 16.74 -25.66
N ALA A 12 6.36 15.55 -25.75
CA ALA A 12 5.55 14.97 -24.68
C ALA A 12 6.37 14.13 -23.67
N ASN A 13 7.42 13.45 -24.11
CA ASN A 13 8.31 12.65 -23.24
C ASN A 13 8.78 13.39 -21.97
N PRO A 14 9.31 14.64 -22.03
CA PRO A 14 9.77 15.32 -20.81
C PRO A 14 8.65 15.62 -19.82
N ILE A 15 7.41 15.78 -20.30
CA ILE A 15 6.24 16.00 -19.42
C ILE A 15 5.90 14.69 -18.71
N PHE A 16 5.91 13.57 -19.43
CA PHE A 16 5.61 12.28 -18.83
C PHE A 16 6.69 11.84 -17.84
N ASP A 17 7.97 12.02 -18.16
CA ASP A 17 9.09 11.73 -17.25
C ASP A 17 8.95 12.56 -15.96
N PHE A 18 8.57 13.83 -16.08
CA PHE A 18 8.30 14.68 -14.92
C PHE A 18 7.13 14.17 -14.08
N ILE A 19 6.06 13.67 -14.71
CA ILE A 19 4.92 13.06 -14.00
C ILE A 19 5.35 11.80 -13.27
N VAL A 20 6.09 10.90 -13.92
CA VAL A 20 6.60 9.65 -13.31
C VAL A 20 7.46 9.98 -12.09
N VAL A 21 8.38 10.93 -12.21
CA VAL A 21 9.21 11.38 -11.08
C VAL A 21 8.36 11.95 -9.95
N CYS A 22 7.36 12.79 -10.26
CA CYS A 22 6.44 13.33 -9.26
C CYS A 22 5.65 12.23 -8.54
N LEU A 23 5.13 11.26 -9.27
CA LEU A 23 4.38 10.13 -8.72
C LEU A 23 5.27 9.26 -7.83
N ASN A 24 6.51 8.99 -8.25
CA ASN A 24 7.47 8.24 -7.45
C ASN A 24 7.79 8.95 -6.14
N PHE A 25 8.08 10.26 -6.19
CA PHE A 25 8.29 11.06 -4.98
C PHE A 25 7.07 11.07 -4.06
N LEU A 26 5.87 11.23 -4.62
CA LEU A 26 4.62 11.24 -3.86
C LEU A 26 4.37 9.88 -3.20
N SER A 27 4.58 8.78 -3.92
CA SER A 27 4.47 7.41 -3.39
C SER A 27 5.41 7.20 -2.20
N ILE A 28 6.70 7.51 -2.39
CA ILE A 28 7.72 7.38 -1.34
C ILE A 28 7.33 8.23 -0.13
N PHE A 29 6.88 9.47 -0.35
CA PHE A 29 6.45 10.35 0.73
C PHE A 29 5.29 9.76 1.55
N VAL A 30 4.25 9.26 0.88
CA VAL A 30 3.07 8.64 1.53
C VAL A 30 3.48 7.41 2.35
N ILE A 31 4.33 6.54 1.79
CA ILE A 31 4.81 5.33 2.47
C ILE A 31 5.63 5.69 3.71
N VAL A 32 6.61 6.59 3.54
CA VAL A 32 7.49 7.02 4.64
C VAL A 32 6.67 7.67 5.75
N TRP A 33 5.73 8.54 5.39
CA TRP A 33 4.85 9.19 6.36
C TRP A 33 4.02 8.18 7.17
N GLY A 34 3.39 7.22 6.49
CA GLY A 34 2.62 6.16 7.15
C GLY A 34 3.47 5.28 8.07
N VAL A 35 4.68 4.91 7.63
CA VAL A 35 5.65 4.14 8.44
C VAL A 35 6.10 4.93 9.66
N LEU A 36 6.36 6.23 9.53
CA LEU A 36 6.78 7.08 10.64
C LEU A 36 5.70 7.17 11.73
N ILE A 37 4.45 7.44 11.34
CA ILE A 37 3.34 7.51 12.30
C ILE A 37 3.15 6.17 13.00
N ALA A 38 3.02 5.08 12.23
CA ALA A 38 2.82 3.76 12.78
C ALA A 38 3.98 3.31 13.70
N GLY A 39 5.22 3.67 13.34
CA GLY A 39 6.41 3.38 14.14
C GLY A 39 6.43 4.16 15.45
N ILE A 40 6.08 5.45 15.43
CA ILE A 40 6.00 6.28 16.65
C ILE A 40 4.92 5.74 17.59
N ASP A 41 3.74 5.43 17.06
CA ASP A 41 2.63 4.90 17.85
C ASP A 41 2.99 3.53 18.45
N PHE A 42 3.60 2.65 17.66
CA PHE A 42 4.08 1.35 18.12
C PHE A 42 5.09 1.47 19.27
N VAL A 43 6.11 2.34 19.12
CA VAL A 43 7.15 2.52 20.15
C VAL A 43 6.57 3.14 21.41
N ARG A 44 5.67 4.13 21.29
CA ARG A 44 5.01 4.73 22.46
C ARG A 44 4.18 3.72 23.23
N TYR A 45 3.43 2.88 22.52
CA TYR A 45 2.54 1.90 23.14
C TYR A 45 3.32 0.79 23.86
N GLU A 46 4.35 0.24 23.21
CA GLU A 46 5.20 -0.81 23.78
C GLU A 46 5.97 -0.34 25.03
N LEU A 47 6.34 0.95 25.09
CA LEU A 47 7.04 1.51 26.24
C LEU A 47 6.12 1.90 27.41
N THR A 48 4.81 2.09 27.17
CA THR A 48 3.87 2.63 28.16
C THR A 48 2.95 1.55 28.76
N GLU A 49 2.50 0.58 27.95
CA GLU A 49 1.53 -0.43 28.39
C GLU A 49 2.22 -1.74 28.83
N LYS A 50 2.04 -2.14 30.10
CA LYS A 50 2.50 -3.45 30.63
C LYS A 50 1.53 -4.61 30.37
N ASP A 51 0.36 -4.33 29.79
CA ASP A 51 -0.74 -5.30 29.65
C ASP A 51 -0.82 -5.85 28.21
N ARG A 52 -0.33 -7.08 28.03
CA ARG A 52 -0.16 -7.73 26.71
C ARG A 52 -1.46 -7.87 25.90
N LEU A 53 -2.61 -7.89 26.55
CA LEU A 53 -3.91 -8.07 25.88
C LEU A 53 -4.42 -6.77 25.22
N VAL A 54 -4.11 -5.60 25.79
CA VAL A 54 -4.46 -4.30 25.22
C VAL A 54 -3.50 -3.97 24.08
N ALA A 55 -2.20 -4.21 24.28
CA ALA A 55 -1.17 -4.05 23.26
C ALA A 55 -1.44 -4.87 21.99
N ALA A 56 -1.98 -6.09 22.11
CA ALA A 56 -2.32 -6.93 20.96
C ALA A 56 -3.47 -6.37 20.10
N ARG A 57 -4.47 -5.72 20.72
CA ARG A 57 -5.61 -5.13 19.99
C ARG A 57 -5.22 -3.83 19.28
N GLU A 58 -4.43 -3.00 19.95
CA GLU A 58 -3.86 -1.77 19.39
C GLU A 58 -2.88 -2.05 18.25
N ASN A 59 -2.05 -3.09 18.37
CA ASN A 59 -1.13 -3.50 17.30
C ASN A 59 -1.87 -3.83 15.99
N ASN A 60 -3.06 -4.44 16.05
CA ASN A 60 -3.87 -4.66 14.85
C ASN A 60 -4.35 -3.35 14.21
N PHE A 61 -4.68 -2.35 15.02
CA PHE A 61 -5.09 -1.04 14.50
C PHE A 61 -3.92 -0.32 13.82
N ILE A 62 -2.74 -0.31 14.47
CA ILE A 62 -1.50 0.26 13.92
C ILE A 62 -1.12 -0.45 12.61
N ARG A 63 -1.18 -1.80 12.56
CA ARG A 63 -0.93 -2.60 11.35
C ARG A 63 -1.92 -2.29 10.23
N ASN A 64 -3.20 -2.13 10.54
CA ASN A 64 -4.22 -1.79 9.55
C ASN A 64 -4.00 -0.38 8.98
N TYR A 65 -3.68 0.58 9.85
CA TYR A 65 -3.40 1.96 9.44
C TYR A 65 -2.15 2.02 8.55
N LEU A 66 -1.06 1.40 8.98
CA LEU A 66 0.17 1.24 8.20
C LEU A 66 -0.10 0.57 6.85
N GLY A 67 -0.86 -0.53 6.86
CA GLY A 67 -1.25 -1.27 5.66
C GLY A 67 -1.98 -0.39 4.65
N SER A 68 -2.83 0.54 5.11
CA SER A 68 -3.54 1.49 4.26
C SER A 68 -2.61 2.48 3.56
N TYR A 69 -1.65 3.09 4.27
CA TYR A 69 -0.66 4.00 3.66
C TYR A 69 0.27 3.27 2.69
N VAL A 70 0.72 2.07 3.04
CA VAL A 70 1.57 1.24 2.16
C VAL A 70 0.80 0.87 0.90
N LEU A 71 -0.46 0.47 1.02
CA LEU A 71 -1.31 0.13 -0.13
C LEU A 71 -1.52 1.34 -1.05
N LEU A 72 -1.77 2.52 -0.49
CA LEU A 72 -1.95 3.76 -1.24
C LEU A 72 -0.66 4.15 -1.97
N GLY A 73 0.48 4.12 -1.30
CA GLY A 73 1.77 4.41 -1.96
C GLY A 73 2.06 3.45 -3.11
N LEU A 74 1.72 2.17 -2.93
CA LEU A 74 1.91 1.15 -3.96
C LEU A 74 0.96 1.35 -5.16
N GLU A 75 -0.26 1.86 -4.95
CA GLU A 75 -1.16 2.27 -6.05
C GLU A 75 -0.53 3.35 -6.92
N ILE A 76 0.05 4.36 -6.26
CA ILE A 76 0.72 5.47 -6.94
C ILE A 76 1.95 4.98 -7.71
N LEU A 77 2.72 4.06 -7.12
CA LEU A 77 3.91 3.49 -7.76
C LEU A 77 3.56 2.67 -9.00
N ILE A 78 2.52 1.83 -8.92
CA ILE A 78 2.03 1.08 -10.09
C ILE A 78 1.58 2.03 -11.20
N ALA A 79 0.92 3.13 -10.87
CA ALA A 79 0.54 4.12 -11.87
C ALA A 79 1.77 4.74 -12.56
N ALA A 80 2.83 5.06 -11.81
CA ALA A 80 4.10 5.54 -12.35
C ALA A 80 4.75 4.50 -13.28
N ASP A 81 4.85 3.24 -12.85
CA ASP A 81 5.43 2.14 -13.63
C ASP A 81 4.65 1.86 -14.93
N ILE A 82 3.32 1.94 -14.90
CA ILE A 82 2.47 1.80 -16.10
C ILE A 82 2.76 2.92 -17.10
N ILE A 83 2.84 4.17 -16.62
CA ILE A 83 3.13 5.33 -17.47
C ILE A 83 4.53 5.18 -18.09
N GLU A 84 5.54 4.80 -17.32
CA GLU A 84 6.90 4.53 -17.80
C GLU A 84 6.93 3.44 -18.88
N THR A 85 6.22 2.33 -18.66
CA THR A 85 6.12 1.23 -19.62
C THR A 85 5.43 1.64 -20.93
N ILE A 86 4.46 2.57 -20.89
CA ILE A 86 3.78 3.08 -22.09
C ILE A 86 4.73 3.92 -22.95
N ILE A 87 5.63 4.71 -22.32
CA ILE A 87 6.56 5.61 -23.02
C ILE A 87 7.76 4.83 -23.55
N HIS A 88 8.27 3.90 -22.75
CA HIS A 88 9.41 3.06 -23.07
C HIS A 88 9.04 1.59 -22.91
N PRO A 89 8.33 1.00 -23.90
CA PRO A 89 7.93 -0.40 -23.82
C PRO A 89 9.14 -1.31 -24.00
N THR A 90 9.77 -1.72 -22.91
CA THR A 90 10.78 -2.78 -22.90
C THR A 90 10.21 -4.07 -22.31
N PHE A 91 10.74 -5.22 -22.74
CA PHE A 91 10.32 -6.51 -22.19
C PHE A 91 10.63 -6.62 -20.68
N GLU A 92 11.70 -5.96 -20.23
CA GLU A 92 12.11 -5.92 -18.82
C GLU A 92 11.11 -5.13 -17.97
N ASP A 93 10.64 -3.97 -18.45
CA ASP A 93 9.68 -3.12 -17.72
C ASP A 93 8.32 -3.80 -17.56
N ILE A 94 7.86 -4.50 -18.61
CA ILE A 94 6.62 -5.28 -18.55
C ILE A 94 6.72 -6.39 -17.48
N VAL A 95 7.87 -7.08 -17.40
CA VAL A 95 8.10 -8.13 -16.39
C VAL A 95 8.18 -7.54 -14.98
N ARG A 96 8.85 -6.40 -14.79
CA ARG A 96 8.90 -5.69 -13.50
C ARG A 96 7.48 -5.32 -13.04
N LEU A 97 6.70 -4.70 -13.92
CA LEU A 97 5.33 -4.30 -13.62
C LEU A 97 4.46 -5.52 -13.22
N ALA A 98 4.56 -6.62 -13.98
CA ALA A 98 3.83 -7.85 -13.67
C ALA A 98 4.19 -8.41 -12.27
N ALA A 99 5.48 -8.38 -11.89
CA ALA A 99 5.93 -8.83 -10.59
C ALA A 99 5.34 -7.98 -9.44
N VAL A 100 5.35 -6.66 -9.57
CA VAL A 100 4.79 -5.73 -8.56
C VAL A 100 3.29 -5.98 -8.37
N VAL A 101 2.54 -6.13 -9.46
CA VAL A 101 1.08 -6.39 -9.41
C VAL A 101 0.78 -7.73 -8.70
N ILE A 102 1.57 -8.77 -8.97
CA ILE A 102 1.42 -10.07 -8.30
C ILE A 102 1.68 -9.96 -6.81
N ILE A 103 2.80 -9.35 -6.40
CA ILE A 103 3.17 -9.17 -4.98
C ILE A 103 2.05 -8.42 -4.26
N ARG A 104 1.56 -7.33 -4.86
CA ARG A 104 0.46 -6.54 -4.31
C ARG A 104 -0.80 -7.36 -4.09
N THR A 105 -1.18 -8.15 -5.09
CA THR A 105 -2.39 -8.99 -5.03
C THR A 105 -2.28 -10.02 -3.91
N VAL A 106 -1.10 -10.65 -3.77
CA VAL A 106 -0.84 -11.64 -2.71
C VAL A 106 -0.91 -10.99 -1.33
N ILE A 107 -0.22 -9.87 -1.10
CA ILE A 107 -0.21 -9.16 0.19
C ILE A 107 -1.62 -8.68 0.55
N SER A 108 -2.32 -8.02 -0.38
CA SER A 108 -3.68 -7.51 -0.17
C SER A 108 -4.67 -8.64 0.14
N TYR A 109 -4.55 -9.78 -0.56
CA TYR A 109 -5.36 -10.96 -0.29
C TYR A 109 -5.14 -11.51 1.13
N PHE A 110 -3.89 -11.66 1.56
CA PHE A 110 -3.57 -12.16 2.91
C PHE A 110 -4.04 -11.20 4.01
N LEU A 111 -3.86 -9.89 3.83
CA LEU A 111 -4.28 -8.89 4.81
C LEU A 111 -5.80 -8.86 4.98
N ASN A 112 -6.56 -8.85 3.87
CA ASN A 112 -8.02 -8.93 3.90
C ASN A 112 -8.50 -10.19 4.61
N LYS A 113 -7.85 -11.33 4.34
CA LYS A 113 -8.17 -12.60 4.98
C LYS A 113 -7.88 -12.61 6.49
N GLU A 114 -6.83 -11.94 6.95
CA GLU A 114 -6.51 -11.80 8.39
C GLU A 114 -7.58 -10.94 9.09
N ILE A 115 -7.99 -9.83 8.48
CA ILE A 115 -9.02 -8.93 9.01
C ILE A 115 -10.37 -9.65 9.12
N GLU A 116 -10.78 -10.38 8.09
CA GLU A 116 -12.05 -11.10 8.08
C GLU A 116 -12.12 -12.17 9.19
N ARG A 117 -11.01 -12.87 9.44
CA ARG A 117 -10.91 -13.83 10.56
C ARG A 117 -11.04 -13.15 11.92
N ALA A 118 -10.44 -11.98 12.10
CA ALA A 118 -10.53 -11.22 13.35
C ALA A 118 -11.97 -10.71 13.63
N LEU A 119 -12.72 -10.36 12.58
CA LEU A 119 -14.12 -9.94 12.70
C LEU A 119 -15.05 -11.11 13.07
N GLN A 120 -14.86 -12.29 12.47
CA GLN A 120 -15.67 -13.48 12.75
C GLN A 120 -15.57 -13.97 14.20
N THR A 121 -14.43 -13.76 14.87
CA THR A 121 -14.27 -14.13 16.29
C THR A 121 -15.09 -13.28 17.28
N THR A 122 -15.70 -12.17 16.84
CA THR A 122 -16.50 -11.29 17.71
C THR A 122 -18.00 -11.64 17.74
N ASP A 123 -18.48 -12.48 16.81
CA ASP A 123 -19.92 -12.75 16.62
C ASP A 123 -20.42 -14.04 17.30
N HIS A 124 -19.55 -14.75 18.04
CA HIS A 124 -19.89 -16.03 18.69
C HIS A 124 -19.79 -16.00 20.23
N GLN A 125 -20.28 -14.93 20.86
CA GLN A 125 -20.68 -15.01 22.25
C GLN A 125 -22.20 -15.18 22.35
N PRO A 126 -22.76 -16.42 22.32
CA PRO A 126 -24.13 -16.63 22.68
C PRO A 126 -24.28 -16.23 24.15
N ALA A 127 -25.24 -15.34 24.41
CA ALA A 127 -25.62 -14.86 25.73
C ALA A 127 -25.68 -16.03 26.72
N LYS A 128 -24.74 -16.07 27.68
CA LYS A 128 -24.85 -16.97 28.83
C LYS A 128 -26.09 -16.56 29.62
N LYS A 129 -27.15 -17.34 29.42
CA LYS A 129 -28.12 -17.84 30.42
C LYS A 129 -28.09 -17.05 31.74
N LYS A 130 -28.95 -16.03 31.86
CA LYS A 130 -29.44 -15.59 33.17
C LYS A 130 -30.51 -16.58 33.60
N GLU A 131 -30.08 -17.66 34.23
CA GLU A 131 -30.93 -18.50 35.05
C GLU A 131 -30.35 -18.46 36.46
N ASN A 132 -31.14 -17.91 37.38
CA ASN A 132 -31.10 -17.85 38.85
C ASN A 132 -31.24 -16.43 39.39
#